data_AF-A0A9E3AYS8-F1
#
_entry.id   AF-A0A9E3AYS8-F1
#
_cell.length_a   1.000
_cell.length_b   1.000
_cell.length_c   1.000
_cell.angle_alpha   90.00
_cell.angle_beta   90.00
_cell.angle_gamma   90.00
#
_symmetry.space_group_name_H-M   'P 1'
#
loop_
_entity.id
_entity.type
_entity.pdbx_description
1 polymer ?
#
loop_
_entity_poly.entity_id
_entity_poly.type
_entity_poly.pdbx_seq_one_letter_code
_entity_poly.pdbx_strand_id
1 'polypeptide(L)'
;MLQFPKNFRWGAGTYSYQVEGAANEDGRGESIWDRFCAKPGAILNNESGLVACDHYHRYPEDILLMKQLGVHMYHFSIAWPRIIPAGKGPINQRGLDFYDRLIDTLLEAGIEPYATLYHWDLPQ
;
A
#
# COMPACT_ATOMS: atom_id res chain seq x y z
N MET A 1 3.46 -36.50 4.89
CA MET A 1 2.71 -35.25 5.13
C MET A 1 3.75 -34.13 5.14
N LEU A 2 3.58 -33.08 4.33
CA LEU A 2 4.55 -31.97 4.29
C LEU A 2 4.43 -31.15 5.57
N GLN A 3 5.57 -30.84 6.20
CA GLN A 3 5.65 -29.98 7.39
C GLN A 3 6.61 -28.82 7.09
N PHE A 4 6.16 -27.61 7.40
CA PHE A 4 6.99 -26.41 7.31
C PHE A 4 7.89 -26.28 8.56
N PRO A 5 8.99 -25.51 8.50
CA PRO A 5 9.77 -25.15 9.67
C PRO A 5 8.90 -24.57 10.79
N LYS A 6 9.25 -24.82 12.06
CA LYS A 6 8.46 -24.41 13.24
C LYS A 6 8.13 -22.91 13.29
N ASN A 7 8.98 -22.09 12.70
CA ASN A 7 8.89 -20.63 12.67
C ASN A 7 8.54 -20.09 11.27
N PHE A 8 7.97 -20.93 10.39
CA PHE A 8 7.55 -20.48 9.07
C PHE A 8 6.43 -19.44 9.21
N ARG A 9 6.60 -18.27 8.57
CA ARG A 9 5.62 -17.19 8.62
C ARG A 9 4.76 -17.21 7.36
N TRP A 10 3.46 -17.32 7.56
CA TRP A 10 2.46 -17.15 6.51
C TRP A 10 2.03 -15.69 6.46
N GLY A 11 1.89 -15.14 5.26
CA GLY A 11 1.55 -13.74 5.06
C GLY A 11 0.78 -13.48 3.78
N ALA A 12 0.28 -12.25 3.67
CA ALA A 12 -0.26 -11.70 2.44
C ALA A 12 0.61 -10.53 1.96
N GLY A 13 0.65 -10.31 0.65
CA GLY A 13 1.44 -9.26 0.01
C GLY A 13 0.58 -8.36 -0.86
N THR A 14 0.78 -7.05 -0.76
CA THR A 14 0.11 -6.00 -1.55
C THR A 14 1.11 -4.92 -1.95
N TYR A 15 0.66 -4.01 -2.81
CA TYR A 15 1.45 -2.87 -3.25
C TYR A 15 0.58 -1.62 -3.31
N SER A 16 1.13 -0.50 -2.86
CA SER A 16 0.50 0.80 -2.66
C SER A 16 -0.47 1.18 -3.78
N TYR A 17 0.02 1.33 -5.01
CA TYR A 17 -0.81 1.78 -6.14
C TYR A 17 -1.94 0.80 -6.51
N GLN A 18 -1.80 -0.48 -6.17
CA GLN A 18 -2.78 -1.51 -6.49
C GLN A 18 -3.93 -1.58 -5.49
N VAL A 19 -3.74 -1.13 -4.24
CA VAL A 19 -4.75 -1.29 -3.18
C VAL A 19 -5.16 0.01 -2.51
N GLU A 20 -4.26 0.99 -2.34
CA GLU A 20 -4.52 2.18 -1.53
C GLU A 20 -5.66 3.04 -2.08
N GLY A 21 -5.61 3.39 -3.35
CA GLY A 21 -6.44 4.47 -3.88
C GLY A 21 -6.04 5.82 -3.30
N ALA A 22 -7.02 6.70 -3.14
CA ALA A 22 -6.82 8.05 -2.60
C ALA A 22 -5.67 8.79 -3.32
N ALA A 23 -5.61 8.62 -4.65
CA ALA A 23 -4.47 9.01 -5.46
C ALA A 23 -4.24 10.53 -5.48
N ASN A 24 -5.32 11.30 -5.30
CA ASN A 24 -5.36 12.77 -5.30
C ASN A 24 -5.72 13.34 -3.92
N GLU A 25 -5.59 12.55 -2.85
CA GLU A 25 -5.95 12.94 -1.50
C GLU A 25 -4.71 13.16 -0.63
N ASP A 26 -4.89 13.95 0.42
CA ASP A 26 -3.89 14.17 1.47
C ASP A 26 -2.47 14.51 1.00
N GLY A 27 -2.36 15.17 -0.16
CA GLY A 27 -1.12 15.70 -0.69
C GLY A 27 -0.24 14.68 -1.40
N ARG A 28 -0.74 13.48 -1.73
CA ARG A 28 -0.02 12.54 -2.59
C ARG A 28 0.27 13.18 -3.96
N GLY A 29 1.51 13.05 -4.43
CA GLY A 29 1.92 13.44 -5.78
C GLY A 29 1.56 12.41 -6.84
N GLU A 30 1.73 12.79 -8.11
CA GLU A 30 1.54 11.89 -9.24
C GLU A 30 2.71 10.91 -9.37
N SER A 31 2.44 9.64 -9.62
CA SER A 31 3.43 8.65 -10.04
C SER A 31 3.43 8.44 -11.56
N ILE A 32 4.46 7.78 -12.07
CA ILE A 32 4.52 7.33 -13.47
C ILE A 32 3.32 6.44 -13.85
N TRP A 33 2.73 5.72 -12.90
CA TRP A 33 1.55 4.88 -13.13
C TRP A 33 0.25 5.68 -13.21
N ASP A 34 0.11 6.75 -12.44
CA ASP A 34 -1.04 7.66 -12.57
C ASP A 34 -1.08 8.21 -14.00
N ARG A 35 0.06 8.68 -14.50
CA ARG A 35 0.19 9.19 -15.87
C ARG A 35 0.01 8.10 -16.93
N PHE A 36 0.51 6.90 -16.68
CA PHE A 36 0.39 5.79 -17.63
C PHE A 36 -1.07 5.34 -17.76
N CYS A 37 -1.78 5.16 -16.64
CA CYS A 37 -3.20 4.76 -16.62
C CYS A 37 -4.11 5.80 -17.28
N ALA A 38 -3.76 7.09 -17.23
CA ALA A 38 -4.54 8.15 -17.87
C ALA A 38 -4.50 8.12 -19.42
N LYS A 39 -3.61 7.32 -20.04
CA LYS A 39 -3.52 7.20 -21.49
C LYS A 39 -4.63 6.27 -22.02
N PRO A 40 -5.48 6.71 -22.96
CA PRO A 40 -6.53 5.86 -23.54
C PRO A 40 -5.95 4.56 -24.13
N GLY A 41 -6.51 3.42 -23.72
CA GLY A 41 -6.12 2.09 -24.19
C GLY A 41 -4.82 1.54 -23.56
N ALA A 42 -4.18 2.25 -22.62
CA ALA A 42 -2.99 1.73 -21.92
C ALA A 42 -3.33 0.63 -20.90
N ILE A 43 -4.54 0.69 -20.32
CA ILE A 43 -5.07 -0.29 -19.37
C ILE A 43 -6.35 -0.88 -19.94
N LEU A 44 -6.58 -2.17 -19.68
CA LEU A 44 -7.84 -2.83 -19.99
C LEU A 44 -9.01 -2.01 -19.40
N ASN A 45 -10.04 -1.78 -20.21
CA ASN A 45 -11.22 -0.97 -19.83
C ASN A 45 -10.92 0.48 -19.38
N ASN A 46 -9.71 1.00 -19.59
CA ASN A 46 -9.26 2.30 -19.08
C ASN A 46 -9.35 2.44 -17.55
N GLU A 47 -9.09 1.36 -16.83
CA GLU A 47 -9.05 1.36 -15.36
C GLU A 47 -7.83 2.13 -14.82
N SER A 48 -7.91 2.53 -13.54
CA SER A 48 -6.86 3.29 -12.87
C SER A 48 -6.78 2.96 -11.37
N GLY A 49 -5.66 3.32 -10.74
CA GLY A 49 -5.45 3.21 -9.29
C GLY A 49 -6.03 4.36 -8.48
N LEU A 50 -6.91 5.20 -9.06
CA LEU A 50 -7.43 6.39 -8.37
C LEU A 50 -8.18 6.05 -7.09
N VAL A 51 -8.99 4.98 -7.13
CA VAL A 51 -9.75 4.44 -5.99
C VAL A 51 -9.23 3.06 -5.57
N ALA A 52 -8.88 2.20 -6.54
CA ALA A 52 -8.38 0.85 -6.29
C ALA A 52 -9.28 0.05 -5.33
N CYS A 53 -8.71 -0.54 -4.27
CA CYS A 53 -9.46 -1.23 -3.21
C CYS A 53 -9.87 -0.30 -2.05
N ASP A 54 -9.53 0.99 -2.14
CA ASP A 54 -9.80 2.00 -1.10
C ASP A 54 -9.14 1.64 0.25
N HIS A 55 -8.00 0.92 0.20
CA HIS A 55 -7.26 0.50 1.40
C HIS A 55 -6.77 1.71 2.22
N TYR A 56 -6.56 2.87 1.59
CA TYR A 56 -6.19 4.09 2.31
C TYR A 56 -7.19 4.45 3.43
N HIS A 57 -8.48 4.20 3.20
CA HIS A 57 -9.54 4.42 4.17
C HIS A 57 -9.94 3.15 4.93
N ARG A 58 -9.78 1.98 4.30
CA ARG A 58 -10.31 0.69 4.78
C ARG A 58 -9.27 -0.25 5.40
N TYR A 59 -8.04 0.25 5.61
CA TYR A 59 -6.98 -0.57 6.19
C TYR A 59 -7.35 -1.20 7.55
N PRO A 60 -8.16 -0.60 8.45
CA PRO A 60 -8.54 -1.27 9.69
C PRO A 60 -9.40 -2.53 9.43
N GLU A 61 -10.32 -2.47 8.47
CA GLU A 61 -11.13 -3.61 8.07
C GLU A 61 -10.28 -4.70 7.40
N ASP A 62 -9.35 -4.31 6.53
CA ASP A 62 -8.45 -5.25 5.87
C ASP A 62 -7.53 -5.96 6.88
N ILE A 63 -7.04 -5.25 7.89
CA ILE A 63 -6.26 -5.84 9.00
C ILE A 63 -7.10 -6.80 9.82
N LEU A 64 -8.36 -6.48 10.09
CA LEU A 64 -9.26 -7.39 10.78
C LEU A 64 -9.47 -8.70 9.98
N LEU A 65 -9.64 -8.60 8.67
CA LEU A 65 -9.74 -9.76 7.78
C LEU A 65 -8.45 -10.59 7.78
N MET A 66 -7.29 -9.94 7.73
CA MET A 66 -5.99 -10.62 7.83
C MET A 66 -5.85 -11.38 9.16
N LYS A 67 -6.25 -10.76 10.27
CA LYS A 67 -6.25 -11.40 11.60
C LYS A 67 -7.18 -12.62 11.64
N GLN A 68 -8.38 -12.51 11.06
CA GLN A 68 -9.33 -13.64 10.96
C GLN A 68 -8.80 -14.78 10.09
N LEU A 69 -8.06 -14.45 9.03
CA LEU A 69 -7.40 -15.43 8.16
C LEU A 69 -6.23 -16.15 8.87
N GLY A 70 -5.70 -15.58 9.95
CA GLY A 70 -4.59 -16.14 10.71
C GLY A 70 -3.23 -15.92 10.06
N VAL A 71 -3.06 -14.84 9.28
CA VAL A 71 -1.74 -14.47 8.77
C VAL A 71 -0.86 -13.89 9.87
N HIS A 72 0.44 -14.09 9.73
CA HIS A 72 1.44 -13.70 10.72
C HIS A 72 2.18 -12.42 10.33
N MET A 73 2.19 -12.09 9.05
CA MET A 73 2.88 -10.92 8.48
C MET A 73 2.05 -10.32 7.35
N TYR A 74 2.22 -9.02 7.14
CA TYR A 74 1.68 -8.30 6.00
C TYR A 74 2.80 -7.56 5.27
N HIS A 75 2.97 -7.90 4.00
CA HIS A 75 3.96 -7.28 3.13
C HIS A 75 3.25 -6.23 2.29
N PHE A 76 3.68 -4.98 2.42
CA PHE A 76 3.10 -3.83 1.71
C PHE A 76 4.20 -2.96 1.14
N SER A 77 3.90 -2.09 0.18
CA SER A 77 4.82 -1.04 -0.25
C SER A 77 4.39 0.33 0.25
N ILE A 78 5.38 1.18 0.50
CA ILE A 78 5.19 2.59 0.81
C ILE A 78 5.19 3.36 -0.52
N ALA A 79 4.14 4.14 -0.76
CA ALA A 79 4.08 5.00 -1.92
C ALA A 79 5.05 6.17 -1.77
N TRP A 80 6.16 6.13 -2.51
CA TRP A 80 7.08 7.26 -2.62
C TRP A 80 6.35 8.59 -2.91
N PRO A 81 5.44 8.71 -3.89
CA PRO A 81 4.75 9.97 -4.16
C PRO A 81 3.80 10.39 -3.02
N ARG A 82 3.43 9.50 -2.10
CA ARG A 82 2.65 9.87 -0.92
C ARG A 82 3.53 10.48 0.17
N ILE A 83 4.76 10.01 0.34
CA ILE A 83 5.72 10.53 1.33
C ILE A 83 6.43 11.79 0.81
N ILE A 84 6.91 11.78 -0.43
CA ILE A 84 7.64 12.88 -1.06
C ILE A 84 7.00 13.14 -2.43
N PRO A 85 6.01 14.05 -2.52
CA PRO A 85 5.17 14.21 -3.71
C PRO A 85 5.92 14.52 -5.00
N ALA A 86 6.98 15.32 -4.92
CA ALA A 86 7.83 15.67 -6.06
C ALA A 86 9.05 14.74 -6.23
N GLY A 87 9.06 13.60 -5.53
CA GLY A 87 10.18 12.64 -5.47
C GLY A 87 11.39 13.10 -4.66
N LYS A 88 11.55 14.41 -4.44
CA LYS A 88 12.55 15.02 -3.58
C LYS A 88 11.98 16.24 -2.87
N GLY A 89 12.62 16.66 -1.78
CA GLY A 89 12.25 17.86 -1.04
C GLY A 89 11.38 17.55 0.18
N PRO A 90 10.39 18.40 0.51
CA PRO A 90 9.66 18.29 1.77
C PRO A 90 8.84 17.00 1.85
N ILE A 91 8.74 16.47 3.06
CA ILE A 91 7.89 15.34 3.39
C ILE A 91 6.44 15.82 3.46
N ASN A 92 5.53 15.05 2.88
CA ASN A 92 4.10 15.17 3.10
C ASN A 92 3.71 14.44 4.39
N GLN A 93 3.54 15.20 5.48
CA GLN A 93 3.28 14.62 6.80
C GLN A 93 2.02 13.75 6.83
N ARG A 94 0.92 14.16 6.20
CA ARG A 94 -0.32 13.36 6.14
C ARG A 94 -0.12 12.00 5.47
N GLY A 95 0.76 11.96 4.47
CA GLY A 95 1.17 10.73 3.82
C GLY A 95 1.96 9.81 4.73
N LEU A 96 2.87 10.36 5.53
CA LEU A 96 3.62 9.61 6.53
C LEU A 96 2.71 9.10 7.66
N ASP A 97 1.78 9.94 8.12
CA ASP A 97 0.84 9.61 9.20
C ASP A 97 -0.08 8.43 8.81
N PHE A 98 -0.38 8.24 7.52
CA PHE A 98 -1.12 7.06 7.06
C PHE A 98 -0.35 5.76 7.33
N TYR A 99 0.93 5.70 6.96
CA TYR A 99 1.75 4.50 7.18
C TYR A 99 2.04 4.28 8.66
N ASP A 100 2.18 5.36 9.44
CA ASP A 100 2.30 5.30 10.91
C ASP A 100 1.09 4.58 11.51
N ARG A 101 -0.12 5.04 11.20
CA ARG A 101 -1.37 4.41 11.66
C ARG A 101 -1.55 2.97 11.14
N LEU A 102 -1.18 2.70 9.89
CA LEU A 102 -1.24 1.36 9.29
C LEU A 102 -0.33 0.38 10.07
N ILE A 103 0.90 0.79 10.33
CA ILE A 103 1.90 -0.02 11.06
C ILE A 103 1.45 -0.26 12.49
N ASP A 104 1.00 0.78 13.20
CA ASP A 104 0.50 0.64 14.57
C ASP A 104 -0.68 -0.35 14.62
N THR A 105 -1.61 -0.24 13.68
CA THR A 105 -2.79 -1.13 13.64
C THR A 105 -2.40 -2.58 13.32
N LEU A 106 -1.39 -2.81 12.47
CA LEU A 106 -0.84 -4.15 12.23
C LEU A 106 -0.23 -4.74 13.49
N LEU A 107 0.59 -3.97 14.20
CA LEU A 107 1.25 -4.39 15.43
C LEU A 107 0.24 -4.69 16.55
N GLU A 108 -0.79 -3.85 16.71
CA GLU A 108 -1.91 -4.09 17.62
C GLU A 108 -2.70 -5.36 17.26
N ALA A 109 -2.79 -5.69 15.97
CA ALA A 109 -3.41 -6.92 15.49
C ALA A 109 -2.53 -8.16 15.69
N GLY A 110 -1.24 -8.00 16.02
CA GLY A 110 -0.26 -9.08 16.13
C GLY A 110 0.30 -9.54 14.78
N ILE A 111 0.20 -8.70 13.74
CA ILE A 111 0.66 -8.97 12.38
C ILE A 111 1.96 -8.19 12.14
N GLU A 112 3.02 -8.89 11.74
CA GLU A 112 4.33 -8.26 11.53
C GLU A 112 4.37 -7.46 10.19
N PRO A 113 4.73 -6.17 10.21
CA PRO A 113 4.80 -5.35 9.01
C PRO A 113 6.10 -5.61 8.23
N TYR A 114 5.99 -5.85 6.92
CA TYR A 114 7.11 -5.97 5.99
C TYR A 114 7.00 -4.89 4.92
N ALA A 115 7.81 -3.83 5.01
CA ALA A 115 7.71 -2.69 4.12
C ALA A 115 8.66 -2.78 2.92
N THR A 116 8.09 -2.64 1.72
CA THR A 116 8.82 -2.40 0.46
C THR A 116 8.91 -0.90 0.21
N LEU A 117 10.13 -0.38 0.00
CA LEU A 117 10.32 1.06 -0.25
C LEU A 117 9.95 1.50 -1.67
N TYR A 118 9.94 0.57 -2.63
CA TYR A 118 9.63 0.89 -4.02
C TYR A 118 8.91 -0.26 -4.71
N HIS A 119 7.72 0.01 -5.25
CA HIS A 119 7.01 -0.91 -6.12
C HIS A 119 6.42 -0.17 -7.33
N TRP A 120 7.32 0.24 -8.23
CA TRP A 120 7.02 0.81 -9.55
C TRP A 120 6.30 2.17 -9.56
N ASP A 121 5.94 2.72 -8.41
CA ASP A 121 5.25 3.99 -8.24
C ASP A 121 6.23 5.16 -8.10
N LEU A 122 7.16 5.29 -9.06
CA LEU A 122 8.11 6.41 -9.10
C LEU A 122 7.36 7.75 -9.21
N PRO A 123 7.67 8.79 -8.41
CA PRO A 123 7.14 10.13 -8.59
C PRO A 123 7.48 10.68 -9.98
N GLN A 124 6.50 11.32 -10.60
CA GLN A 124 6.52 11.75 -11.99
C GLN A 124 7.28 13.06 -12.22
#